data_AF-A0AAD5RC91-F1
#
_entry.id   AF-A0AAD5RC91-F1
#
_cell.length_a   1.000
_cell.length_b   1.000
_cell.length_c   1.000
_cell.angle_alpha   90.00
_cell.angle_beta   90.00
_cell.angle_gamma   90.00
#
_symmetry.space_group_name_H-M   'P 1'
#
loop_
_entity.id
_entity.type
_entity.pdbx_description
1 polymer ?
#
loop_
_entity_poly.entity_id
_entity_poly.type
_entity_poly.pdbx_seq_one_letter_code
_entity_poly.pdbx_strand_id
1 'polypeptide(L)'
;MRRFSGRVVELSLRAYSGEAALPVRETSHVVIPPAVKRGPTDMLRALSETVGVDPTAPHFGFIDDPAMIPSTAANKRNYYLAKVC
;
A
#
# COMPACT_ATOMS: atom_id res chain seq x y z
N MET A 1 22.84 34.50 82.36
CA MET A 1 22.67 33.33 83.25
C MET A 1 21.68 32.35 82.62
N ARG A 2 22.07 31.05 82.56
CA ARG A 2 21.27 29.81 82.42
C ARG A 2 20.48 29.60 81.10
N ARG A 3 20.98 28.79 80.14
CA ARG A 3 21.08 27.30 80.04
C ARG A 3 19.80 26.65 79.51
N PHE A 4 19.92 25.84 78.45
CA PHE A 4 19.20 24.59 78.09
C PHE A 4 19.28 24.45 76.55
N SER A 5 20.19 23.67 75.96
CA SER A 5 20.32 22.19 75.91
C SER A 5 19.18 21.51 75.12
N GLY A 6 19.54 20.81 74.05
CA GLY A 6 18.64 19.94 73.26
C GLY A 6 19.20 19.69 71.86
N ARG A 7 20.19 18.81 71.72
CA ARG A 7 20.09 17.43 71.21
C ARG A 7 19.57 17.31 69.77
N VAL A 8 20.48 16.80 68.95
CA VAL A 8 20.36 16.15 67.65
C VAL A 8 19.14 15.21 67.57
N VAL A 9 18.71 14.98 66.33
CA VAL A 9 17.95 13.84 65.79
C VAL A 9 16.55 14.25 65.33
N GLU A 10 16.42 14.51 64.03
CA GLU A 10 15.39 13.80 63.28
C GLU A 10 15.86 13.53 61.85
N LEU A 11 16.61 12.43 61.76
CA LEU A 11 16.91 11.73 60.53
C LEU A 11 15.61 11.07 60.04
N SER A 12 14.68 11.83 59.47
CA SER A 12 13.54 11.22 58.76
C SER A 12 13.98 10.88 57.34
N LEU A 13 14.73 9.78 57.22
CA LEU A 13 14.80 8.97 56.01
C LEU A 13 13.37 8.68 55.57
N ARG A 14 12.86 9.48 54.61
CA ARG A 14 11.63 9.19 53.88
C ARG A 14 11.94 8.02 52.95
N ALA A 15 12.00 6.84 53.56
CA ALA A 15 12.11 5.57 52.90
C ALA A 15 10.91 5.38 51.96
N TYR A 16 11.25 5.06 50.72
CA TYR A 16 10.51 4.15 49.84
C TYR A 16 9.02 4.43 49.67
N SER A 17 8.68 5.14 48.59
CA SER A 17 7.61 4.77 47.64
C SER A 17 7.66 5.73 46.45
N GLY A 18 8.81 5.78 45.79
CA GLY A 18 8.85 6.17 44.40
C GLY A 18 9.04 4.88 43.62
N GLU A 19 7.96 4.17 43.32
CA GLU A 19 7.97 3.28 42.16
C GLU A 19 8.28 4.19 40.98
N ALA A 20 9.57 4.27 40.65
CA ALA A 20 10.00 4.75 39.38
C ALA A 20 9.34 3.82 38.37
N ALA A 21 8.19 4.23 37.84
CA ALA A 21 7.77 3.81 36.53
C ALA A 21 8.91 4.22 35.60
N LEU A 22 9.88 3.30 35.44
CA LEU A 22 10.79 3.34 34.32
C LEU A 22 9.87 3.49 33.11
N PRO A 23 9.99 4.55 32.30
CA PRO A 23 9.28 4.57 31.06
C PRO A 23 9.91 3.43 30.26
N VAL A 24 9.28 2.25 30.30
CA VAL A 24 9.47 1.23 29.28
C VAL A 24 8.89 1.86 28.03
N ARG A 25 9.70 2.73 27.43
CA ARG A 25 9.64 3.03 26.02
C ARG A 25 10.06 1.73 25.37
N GLU A 26 9.14 0.77 25.31
CA GLU A 26 9.19 -0.18 24.22
C GLU A 26 8.98 0.66 22.98
N THR A 27 10.08 1.18 22.45
CA THR A 27 10.16 1.71 21.11
C THR A 27 9.99 0.50 20.21
N SER A 28 8.75 0.03 20.05
CA SER A 28 8.40 -0.91 19.00
C SER A 28 9.00 -0.33 17.74
N HIS A 29 10.04 -0.98 17.21
CA HIS A 29 10.82 -0.44 16.11
C HIS A 29 9.95 -0.53 14.85
N VAL A 30 9.19 0.53 14.58
CA VAL A 30 8.30 0.61 13.42
C VAL A 30 9.17 0.75 12.17
N VAL A 31 9.26 -0.33 11.39
CA VAL A 31 9.97 -0.34 10.10
C VAL A 31 8.99 0.10 9.02
N ILE A 32 9.21 1.27 8.42
CA ILE A 32 8.44 1.75 7.27
C ILE A 32 9.09 1.19 6.00
N PRO A 33 8.35 0.46 5.15
CA PRO A 33 8.91 -0.06 3.91
C PRO A 33 9.13 1.06 2.88
N PRO A 34 10.14 0.93 1.99
CA PRO A 34 10.36 1.87 0.91
C PRO A 34 9.23 1.80 -0.12
N ALA A 35 8.96 2.93 -0.78
CA ALA A 35 7.98 3.01 -1.86
C ALA A 35 8.43 2.20 -3.09
N VAL A 36 7.51 1.40 -3.64
CA VAL A 36 7.74 0.67 -4.89
C VAL A 36 7.58 1.61 -6.08
N LYS A 37 8.64 1.78 -6.86
CA LYS A 37 8.59 2.56 -8.11
C LYS A 37 7.85 1.76 -9.18
N ARG A 38 6.88 2.38 -9.85
CA ARG A 38 6.12 1.80 -10.96
C ARG A 38 6.13 2.78 -12.14
N GLY A 39 6.16 2.25 -13.35
CA GLY A 39 5.87 2.99 -14.57
C GLY A 39 4.37 3.32 -14.68
N PRO A 40 3.99 4.24 -15.58
CA PRO A 40 2.60 4.67 -15.75
C PRO A 40 1.66 3.55 -16.22
N THR A 41 2.19 2.49 -16.85
CA THR A 41 1.41 1.39 -17.44
C THR A 41 1.67 0.03 -16.80
N ASP A 42 2.47 -0.06 -15.74
CA ASP A 42 2.89 -1.34 -15.15
C ASP A 42 1.72 -2.15 -14.61
N MET A 43 0.74 -1.48 -13.99
CA MET A 43 -0.46 -2.15 -13.50
C MET A 43 -1.32 -2.68 -14.66
N LEU A 44 -1.43 -1.94 -15.77
CA LEU A 44 -2.18 -2.38 -16.94
C LEU A 44 -1.52 -3.59 -17.61
N ARG A 45 -0.19 -3.58 -17.69
CA ARG A 45 0.59 -4.72 -18.19
C ARG A 45 0.40 -5.96 -17.31
N ALA A 46 0.56 -5.81 -15.99
CA ALA A 46 0.36 -6.91 -15.04
C ALA A 46 -1.05 -7.51 -15.15
N LEU A 47 -2.09 -6.69 -15.35
CA LEU A 47 -3.45 -7.17 -15.56
C LEU A 47 -3.61 -7.84 -16.93
N SER A 48 -3.02 -7.29 -18.00
CA SER A 48 -3.10 -7.89 -19.33
C SER A 48 -2.48 -9.28 -19.41
N GLU A 49 -1.45 -9.54 -18.60
CA GLU A 49 -0.78 -10.86 -18.52
C GLU A 49 -1.68 -11.94 -17.88
N THR A 50 -2.71 -11.54 -17.12
CA THR A 50 -3.64 -12.49 -16.50
C THR A 50 -4.74 -12.99 -17.45
N VAL A 51 -4.91 -12.35 -18.61
CA VAL A 51 -5.99 -12.65 -19.56
C VAL A 51 -5.40 -13.21 -20.86
N GLY A 52 -5.89 -14.38 -21.29
CA GLY A 52 -5.48 -15.04 -22.54
C GLY A 52 -6.28 -14.59 -23.76
N VAL A 53 -5.89 -15.09 -24.94
CA VAL A 53 -6.66 -14.91 -26.18
C VAL A 53 -7.88 -15.84 -26.18
N ASP A 54 -9.07 -15.28 -26.37
CA ASP A 54 -10.31 -16.05 -26.54
C ASP A 54 -10.41 -16.58 -27.99
N PRO A 55 -10.42 -17.91 -28.21
CA PRO A 55 -10.55 -18.48 -29.55
C PRO A 55 -11.97 -18.39 -30.13
N THR A 56 -12.98 -18.11 -29.30
CA THR A 56 -14.38 -18.02 -29.72
C THR A 56 -14.79 -16.61 -30.13
N ALA A 57 -14.11 -15.59 -29.59
CA ALA A 57 -14.37 -14.21 -29.92
C ALA A 57 -13.73 -13.78 -31.25
N PRO A 58 -14.39 -12.90 -32.02
CA PRO A 58 -13.75 -12.15 -33.10
C PRO A 58 -12.59 -11.29 -32.57
N HIS A 59 -11.69 -10.90 -33.48
CA HIS A 59 -10.59 -10.00 -33.12
C HIS A 59 -11.10 -8.68 -32.51
N PHE A 60 -10.50 -8.20 -31.43
CA PHE A 60 -10.88 -6.99 -30.66
C PHE A 60 -11.03 -5.70 -31.49
N GLY A 61 -10.55 -5.71 -32.74
CA GLY A 61 -10.58 -4.56 -33.63
C GLY A 61 -11.94 -4.36 -34.31
N PHE A 62 -12.80 -5.38 -34.30
CA PHE A 62 -14.15 -5.34 -34.84
C PHE A 62 -15.17 -4.88 -33.80
N ILE A 63 -16.33 -4.44 -34.27
CA ILE A 63 -17.48 -4.16 -33.40
C ILE A 63 -18.12 -5.51 -33.05
N ASP A 64 -18.45 -5.71 -31.77
CA ASP A 64 -19.00 -6.95 -31.22
C ASP A 64 -20.51 -7.10 -31.47
N ASP A 65 -20.92 -6.90 -32.72
CA ASP A 65 -22.29 -7.11 -33.20
C ASP A 65 -22.25 -8.21 -34.28
N PRO A 66 -23.10 -9.25 -34.21
CA PRO A 66 -23.22 -10.28 -35.24
C PRO A 66 -23.29 -9.76 -36.68
N ALA A 67 -23.92 -8.61 -36.92
CA ALA A 67 -24.03 -8.01 -38.25
C ALA A 67 -22.73 -7.32 -38.72
N MET A 68 -21.86 -6.91 -37.79
CA MET A 68 -20.67 -6.11 -38.06
C MET A 68 -19.36 -6.91 -38.02
N ILE A 69 -19.41 -8.20 -37.67
CA ILE A 69 -18.25 -9.10 -37.66
C ILE A 69 -17.97 -9.61 -39.08
N PRO A 70 -16.85 -9.22 -39.72
CA PRO A 70 -16.54 -9.66 -41.07
C PRO A 70 -16.07 -11.13 -41.10
N SER A 71 -16.80 -11.98 -41.83
CA SER A 71 -16.49 -13.41 -41.98
C SER A 71 -15.40 -13.70 -43.02
N THR A 72 -15.33 -12.92 -44.10
CA THR A 72 -14.38 -13.14 -45.21
C THR A 72 -13.16 -12.22 -45.14
N ALA A 73 -12.03 -12.65 -45.72
CA ALA A 73 -10.81 -11.84 -45.77
C ALA A 73 -10.99 -10.53 -46.54
N ALA A 74 -11.80 -10.52 -47.60
CA ALA A 74 -12.13 -9.31 -48.35
C ALA A 74 -12.89 -8.29 -47.49
N ASN A 75 -13.89 -8.77 -46.74
CA ASN A 75 -14.68 -7.91 -45.85
C ASN A 75 -13.85 -7.39 -44.67
N LYS A 76 -12.92 -8.19 -44.13
CA LYS A 76 -11.96 -7.73 -43.11
C LYS A 76 -11.12 -6.54 -43.62
N ARG A 77 -10.57 -6.65 -44.84
CA ARG A 77 -9.81 -5.56 -45.46
C ARG A 77 -10.67 -4.31 -45.66
N ASN A 78 -11.88 -4.47 -46.21
CA ASN A 78 -12.79 -3.35 -46.42
C ASN A 78 -13.20 -2.68 -45.10
N TYR A 79 -13.43 -3.45 -44.03
CA TYR A 79 -13.72 -2.92 -42.71
C TYR A 79 -12.59 -2.02 -42.18
N TYR A 80 -11.34 -2.48 -42.28
CA TYR A 80 -10.20 -1.69 -41.84
C TYR A 80 -9.97 -0.45 -42.72
N LEU A 81 -10.19 -0.55 -44.04
CA LEU A 81 -10.13 0.62 -44.93
C LEU A 81 -11.18 1.67 -44.56
N ALA A 82 -12.42 1.25 -44.28
CA ALA A 82 -13.49 2.15 -43.90
C ALA A 82 -13.29 2.77 -42.51
N LYS A 83 -12.67 2.07 -41.56
CA LYS A 83 -12.45 2.54 -40.18
C LYS A 83 -11.38 3.65 -40.08
N VAL A 84 -10.48 3.74 -41.05
CA VAL A 84 -9.36 4.70 -41.07
C VAL A 84 -9.73 6.03 -41.74
N CYS A 85 -10.79 6.05 -42.56
CA CYS A 85 -11.36 7.28 -43.12
C CYS A 85 -12.22 8.02 -42.09
#